data_AF-A0A2C6KCH3-F1
#
_entry.id   AF-A0A2C6KCH3-F1
#
_cell.length_a   1.000
_cell.length_b   1.000
_cell.length_c   1.000
_cell.angle_alpha   90.00
_cell.angle_beta   90.00
_cell.angle_gamma   90.00
#
_symmetry.space_group_name_H-M   'P 1'
#
loop_
_entity.id
_entity.type
_entity.pdbx_description
1 polymer ?
#
loop_
_entity_poly.entity_id
_entity_poly.type
_entity_poly.pdbx_seq_one_letter_code
_entity_poly.pdbx_strand_id
1 'polypeptide(L)'
;DVGEGRRLIDLSSHLYGSLVHAQQETDGFLSNAVFSPYTAVRILLALQQGASGRTLDELNLLLGPEGRNTETYTGLPECLRGTERFHDYSPGQSESSVCFLRLAESIYVATHEGDRRLTAYRNSISLNFGIDVRLFNFRSPVEAAREMNAYVQRRTGTLVRQVTSSEDLARGESPGIAITNVAVLQGVAWRVPFPKLLQGVFYGEGEHGEAHAQPGVDFMEVTVDKSEVGFEFLDEGSIAVLRIPFMDPRLAMFVIMPTENSFSNFAEEVLDVGGTLIDDLIGQAVVRRWQETRRRRRHEHGKLHIRLPRFRVLPGEQGGLDLLSSVDFLHLDHLTSNADFSRLSDEGQRLKVDMWRHASLIDVDQRGIMITDDDGDDSGSLRLRRRSDGRSVGPGDGDSS
;
A
#
# COMPACT_ATOMS: atom_id res chain seq x y z
N ASP A 1 18.63 14.83 -10.30
CA ASP A 1 17.23 14.97 -9.85
C ASP A 1 17.04 14.74 -8.37
N VAL A 2 17.19 15.77 -7.54
CA VAL A 2 16.81 15.72 -6.11
C VAL A 2 15.39 16.27 -5.90
N GLY A 3 14.85 17.02 -6.87
CA GLY A 3 13.50 17.57 -6.83
C GLY A 3 12.40 16.54 -7.14
N GLU A 4 12.65 15.64 -8.10
CA GLU A 4 11.64 14.73 -8.64
C GLU A 4 11.23 13.63 -7.67
N GLY A 5 12.21 12.95 -7.06
CA GLY A 5 11.94 11.95 -6.02
C GLY A 5 11.23 12.53 -4.80
N ARG A 6 11.46 13.82 -4.48
CA ARG A 6 10.89 14.47 -3.31
C ARG A 6 9.38 14.71 -3.45
N ARG A 7 8.87 15.04 -4.65
CA ARG A 7 7.43 15.23 -4.86
C ARG A 7 6.63 13.94 -4.84
N LEU A 8 7.16 12.84 -5.39
CA LEU A 8 6.50 11.53 -5.27
C LEU A 8 6.41 11.09 -3.81
N ILE A 9 7.46 11.33 -3.04
CA ILE A 9 7.53 11.11 -1.60
C ILE A 9 6.45 11.97 -0.91
N ASP A 10 6.45 13.29 -1.12
CA ASP A 10 5.44 14.19 -0.54
C ASP A 10 4.00 13.76 -0.89
N LEU A 11 3.72 13.39 -2.15
CA LEU A 11 2.40 12.92 -2.57
C LEU A 11 2.06 11.55 -1.95
N SER A 12 3.02 10.65 -1.81
CA SER A 12 2.85 9.36 -1.14
C SER A 12 2.46 9.55 0.32
N SER A 13 3.13 10.49 0.99
CA SER A 13 2.82 10.92 2.35
C SER A 13 1.41 11.45 2.47
N HIS A 14 1.03 12.44 1.64
CA HIS A 14 -0.32 13.01 1.68
C HIS A 14 -1.41 11.95 1.43
N LEU A 15 -1.20 11.04 0.47
CA LEU A 15 -2.11 9.93 0.19
C LEU A 15 -2.21 8.95 1.38
N TYR A 16 -1.09 8.66 2.04
CA TYR A 16 -1.11 7.82 3.23
C TYR A 16 -1.85 8.51 4.38
N GLY A 17 -1.54 9.78 4.66
CA GLY A 17 -2.22 10.57 5.68
C GLY A 17 -3.73 10.67 5.46
N SER A 18 -4.17 10.96 4.24
CA SER A 18 -5.60 11.02 3.90
C SER A 18 -6.31 9.67 4.10
N LEU A 19 -5.63 8.56 3.80
CA LEU A 19 -6.19 7.23 4.01
C LEU A 19 -6.32 6.89 5.49
N VAL A 20 -5.29 7.21 6.28
CA VAL A 20 -5.31 6.98 7.74
C VAL A 20 -6.45 7.80 8.37
N HIS A 21 -6.64 9.07 7.98
CA HIS A 21 -7.77 9.89 8.41
C HIS A 21 -9.11 9.27 8.06
N ALA A 22 -9.31 8.90 6.79
CA ALA A 22 -10.56 8.30 6.33
C ALA A 22 -10.88 6.97 7.01
N GLN A 23 -9.85 6.16 7.31
CA GLN A 23 -10.01 4.91 8.06
C GLN A 23 -10.38 5.15 9.52
N GLN A 24 -9.80 6.15 10.17
CA GLN A 24 -10.20 6.51 11.53
C GLN A 24 -11.65 6.96 11.62
N GLU A 25 -12.12 7.77 10.68
CA GLU A 25 -13.52 8.22 10.65
C GLU A 25 -14.50 7.05 10.44
N THR A 26 -14.11 6.04 9.67
CA THR A 26 -14.99 4.92 9.28
C THR A 26 -14.96 3.76 10.26
N ASP A 27 -13.77 3.33 10.69
CA ASP A 27 -13.57 2.10 11.48
C ASP A 27 -13.28 2.39 12.96
N GLY A 28 -13.03 3.65 13.34
CA GLY A 28 -12.76 4.07 14.72
C GLY A 28 -11.42 3.61 15.29
N PHE A 29 -10.64 2.82 14.54
CA PHE A 29 -9.33 2.30 14.95
C PHE A 29 -8.40 2.05 13.74
N LEU A 30 -7.10 2.20 13.95
CA LEU A 30 -6.07 1.91 12.95
C LEU A 30 -5.85 0.40 12.83
N SER A 31 -6.59 -0.26 11.94
CA SER A 31 -6.28 -1.64 11.55
C SER A 31 -4.96 -1.71 10.77
N ASN A 32 -4.32 -2.88 10.74
CA ASN A 32 -3.14 -3.10 9.90
C ASN A 32 -3.50 -2.82 8.43
N ALA A 33 -2.90 -1.79 7.86
CA ALA A 33 -3.11 -1.40 6.47
C ALA A 33 -1.82 -1.49 5.67
N VAL A 34 -1.95 -1.81 4.39
CA VAL A 34 -0.86 -1.76 3.42
C VAL A 34 -1.35 -1.02 2.19
N PHE A 35 -0.58 -0.04 1.75
CA PHE A 35 -0.91 0.84 0.65
C PHE A 35 0.30 1.04 -0.26
N SER A 36 0.06 1.03 -1.57
CA SER A 36 1.08 1.33 -2.56
C SER A 36 0.81 2.69 -3.21
N PRO A 37 1.44 3.77 -2.73
CA PRO A 37 1.25 5.10 -3.30
C PRO A 37 1.66 5.14 -4.77
N TYR A 38 2.68 4.37 -5.15
CA TYR A 38 3.13 4.24 -6.53
C TYR A 38 2.00 3.91 -7.51
N THR A 39 1.15 2.93 -7.20
CA THR A 39 0.02 2.57 -8.08
C THR A 39 -1.11 3.60 -8.07
N ALA A 40 -1.35 4.27 -6.94
CA ALA A 40 -2.35 5.33 -6.86
C ALA A 40 -1.95 6.53 -7.73
N VAL A 41 -0.68 6.95 -7.66
CA VAL A 41 -0.14 8.05 -8.48
C VAL A 41 -0.20 7.70 -9.98
N ARG A 42 0.12 6.47 -10.36
CA ARG A 42 -0.02 6.01 -11.76
C ARG A 42 -1.45 6.15 -12.30
N ILE A 43 -2.46 5.80 -11.49
CA ILE A 43 -3.86 6.02 -11.84
C ILE A 43 -4.18 7.51 -11.96
N LEU A 44 -3.73 8.35 -11.01
CA LEU A 44 -3.95 9.80 -11.08
C LEU A 44 -3.38 10.41 -12.36
N LEU A 45 -2.17 9.97 -12.77
CA LEU A 45 -1.55 10.39 -14.03
C LEU A 45 -2.34 9.92 -15.25
N ALA A 46 -2.90 8.71 -15.22
CA ALA A 46 -3.77 8.23 -16.28
C ALA A 46 -5.03 9.10 -16.37
N LEU A 47 -5.71 9.33 -15.23
CA LEU A 47 -6.90 10.19 -15.16
C LEU A 47 -6.60 11.62 -15.64
N GLN A 48 -5.43 12.16 -15.31
CA GLN A 48 -4.98 13.48 -15.78
C GLN A 48 -4.92 13.56 -17.32
N GLN A 49 -4.50 12.50 -18.01
CA GLN A 49 -4.49 12.49 -19.48
C GLN A 49 -5.90 12.45 -20.08
N GLY A 50 -6.86 11.85 -19.36
CA GLY A 50 -8.26 11.78 -19.74
C GLY A 50 -9.07 13.03 -19.39
N ALA A 51 -8.56 13.87 -18.48
CA ALA A 51 -9.25 15.01 -17.93
C ALA A 51 -9.10 16.31 -18.74
N SER A 52 -10.09 17.18 -18.60
CA SER A 52 -10.14 18.55 -19.12
C SER A 52 -10.64 19.50 -18.02
N GLY A 53 -10.62 20.81 -18.30
CA GLY A 53 -11.22 21.83 -17.44
C GLY A 53 -10.72 21.78 -15.99
N ARG A 54 -11.63 21.98 -15.04
CA ARG A 54 -11.31 22.02 -13.60
C ARG A 54 -10.78 20.68 -13.07
N THR A 55 -11.29 19.56 -13.55
CA THR A 55 -10.78 18.23 -13.18
C THR A 55 -9.30 18.09 -13.52
N LEU A 56 -8.89 18.58 -14.70
CA LEU A 56 -7.47 18.60 -15.08
C LEU A 56 -6.66 19.58 -14.22
N ASP A 57 -7.22 20.75 -13.88
CA ASP A 57 -6.53 21.73 -13.04
C ASP A 57 -6.26 21.22 -11.63
N GLU A 58 -7.23 20.53 -11.00
CA GLU A 58 -7.07 19.88 -9.69
C GLU A 58 -6.00 18.78 -9.73
N LEU A 59 -6.06 17.89 -10.74
CA LEU A 59 -5.04 16.85 -10.93
C LEU A 59 -3.65 17.44 -11.18
N ASN A 60 -3.55 18.53 -11.95
CA ASN A 60 -2.30 19.26 -12.17
C ASN A 60 -1.76 19.91 -10.88
N LEU A 61 -2.64 20.42 -10.02
CA LEU A 61 -2.25 21.02 -8.76
C LEU A 61 -1.66 19.97 -7.82
N LEU A 62 -2.33 18.82 -7.70
CA LEU A 62 -1.88 17.70 -6.86
C LEU A 62 -0.57 17.08 -7.38
N LEU A 63 -0.50 16.76 -8.68
CA LEU A 63 0.65 16.09 -9.29
C LEU A 63 1.82 17.05 -9.57
N GLY A 64 1.56 18.36 -9.59
CA GLY A 64 2.55 19.38 -9.89
C GLY A 64 3.06 19.37 -11.35
N PRO A 65 4.14 20.12 -11.64
CA PRO A 65 4.71 20.25 -12.99
C PRO A 65 5.19 18.91 -13.56
N GLU A 66 5.57 17.97 -12.70
CA GLU A 66 6.13 16.68 -13.06
C GLU A 66 5.07 15.70 -13.55
N GLY A 67 3.80 15.86 -13.16
CA GLY A 67 2.71 15.07 -13.76
C GLY A 67 2.62 15.23 -15.29
N ARG A 68 3.26 16.27 -15.84
CA ARG A 68 3.40 16.50 -17.28
C ARG A 68 4.51 15.66 -17.93
N ASN A 69 5.44 15.12 -17.15
CA ASN A 69 6.51 14.22 -17.62
C ASN A 69 6.22 12.77 -17.17
N THR A 70 5.59 12.00 -18.06
CA THR A 70 5.19 10.62 -17.78
C THR A 70 6.36 9.69 -17.50
N GLU A 71 7.56 9.99 -18.02
CA GLU A 71 8.75 9.15 -17.82
C GLU A 71 9.17 9.11 -16.34
N THR A 72 8.95 10.21 -15.61
CA THR A 72 9.34 10.37 -14.20
C THR A 72 8.60 9.39 -13.27
N TYR A 73 7.35 9.04 -13.59
CA TYR A 73 6.50 8.19 -12.72
C TYR A 73 6.23 6.78 -13.28
N THR A 74 6.61 6.52 -14.53
CA THR A 74 6.45 5.22 -15.19
C THR A 74 7.71 4.35 -15.10
N GLY A 75 8.82 4.96 -14.66
CA GLY A 75 10.07 4.28 -14.36
C GLY A 75 9.96 3.35 -13.15
N LEU A 76 9.53 2.10 -13.33
CA LEU A 76 9.88 1.06 -12.36
C LEU A 76 11.42 0.95 -12.32
N PRO A 77 12.06 0.95 -11.14
CA PRO A 77 13.44 0.50 -11.02
C PRO A 77 13.58 -0.82 -11.79
N GLU A 78 14.65 -0.98 -12.59
CA GLU A 78 14.82 -2.15 -13.45
C GLU A 78 14.68 -3.49 -12.69
N CYS A 79 14.98 -3.52 -11.37
CA CYS A 79 14.73 -4.69 -10.53
C CYS A 79 13.27 -5.04 -10.27
N LEU A 80 12.37 -4.08 -10.31
CA LEU A 80 10.93 -4.30 -10.12
C LEU A 80 10.23 -4.68 -11.44
N ARG A 81 10.90 -4.54 -12.59
CA ARG A 81 10.36 -4.85 -13.93
C ARG A 81 10.26 -6.35 -14.21
N GLY A 82 10.80 -7.21 -13.34
CA GLY A 82 10.55 -8.65 -13.38
C GLY A 82 11.05 -9.38 -14.63
N THR A 83 12.00 -8.82 -15.39
CA THR A 83 12.53 -9.44 -16.61
C THR A 83 14.00 -9.83 -16.54
N GLU A 84 14.76 -9.31 -15.57
CA GLU A 84 16.18 -9.64 -15.45
C GLU A 84 16.42 -10.42 -14.17
N ARG A 85 16.79 -11.69 -14.34
CA ARG A 85 17.45 -12.46 -13.28
C ARG A 85 18.65 -11.63 -12.85
N PHE A 86 18.68 -11.14 -11.61
CA PHE A 86 19.94 -10.72 -11.02
C PHE A 86 20.81 -11.99 -10.91
N HIS A 87 21.65 -12.19 -11.93
CA HIS A 87 22.80 -13.05 -11.84
C HIS A 87 23.92 -12.22 -11.18
N ASP A 88 24.54 -12.85 -10.19
CA ASP A 88 25.72 -12.42 -9.44
C ASP A 88 25.49 -11.57 -8.19
N TYR A 89 25.51 -12.23 -7.03
CA TYR A 89 26.81 -12.56 -6.45
C TYR A 89 26.72 -13.87 -5.64
N SER A 90 27.59 -14.83 -5.93
CA SER A 90 27.85 -15.98 -5.04
C SER A 90 29.31 -16.37 -5.19
N PRO A 91 29.91 -16.84 -4.10
CA PRO A 91 30.42 -18.19 -4.15
C PRO A 91 29.76 -19.00 -3.03
N GLY A 92 28.75 -19.79 -3.38
CA GLY A 92 28.07 -20.67 -2.43
C GLY A 92 26.61 -21.07 -2.71
N GLN A 93 26.17 -21.17 -3.98
CA GLN A 93 24.90 -21.75 -4.44
C GLN A 93 23.61 -20.98 -4.05
N SER A 94 22.94 -20.34 -5.03
CA SER A 94 21.98 -20.92 -5.99
C SER A 94 20.53 -20.69 -5.55
N GLU A 95 20.04 -19.49 -5.78
CA GLU A 95 18.74 -19.21 -6.41
C GLU A 95 18.71 -17.71 -6.72
N SER A 96 18.57 -17.35 -8.00
CA SER A 96 18.42 -15.95 -8.40
C SER A 96 17.23 -15.36 -7.64
N SER A 97 17.47 -14.44 -6.71
CA SER A 97 16.36 -13.72 -6.04
C SER A 97 15.73 -12.80 -7.08
N VAL A 98 14.68 -13.29 -7.74
CA VAL A 98 13.90 -12.48 -8.67
C VAL A 98 12.89 -11.69 -7.85
N CYS A 99 13.11 -10.38 -7.75
CA CYS A 99 12.14 -9.46 -7.20
C CYS A 99 11.01 -9.28 -8.22
N PHE A 100 9.75 -9.45 -7.78
CA PHE A 100 8.58 -9.18 -8.61
C PHE A 100 7.68 -8.16 -7.93
N LEU A 101 7.37 -7.08 -8.66
CA LEU A 101 6.21 -6.24 -8.36
C LEU A 101 5.11 -6.58 -9.35
N ARG A 102 4.07 -7.30 -8.89
CA ARG A 102 2.90 -7.61 -9.72
C ARG A 102 1.88 -6.51 -9.58
N LEU A 103 1.51 -5.92 -10.72
CA LEU A 103 0.53 -4.85 -10.80
C LEU A 103 -0.73 -5.34 -11.53
N ALA A 104 -1.88 -5.06 -10.94
CA ALA A 104 -3.19 -5.21 -11.59
C ALA A 104 -3.95 -3.89 -11.47
N GLU A 105 -3.76 -3.03 -12.47
CA GLU A 105 -4.34 -1.69 -12.51
C GLU A 105 -5.30 -1.61 -13.69
N SER A 106 -6.55 -1.25 -13.42
CA SER A 106 -7.56 -1.09 -14.46
C SER A 106 -8.53 0.04 -14.19
N ILE A 107 -8.85 0.77 -15.26
CA ILE A 107 -9.89 1.80 -15.32
C ILE A 107 -11.04 1.24 -16.17
N TYR A 108 -12.19 1.04 -15.56
CA TYR A 108 -13.39 0.52 -16.18
C TYR A 108 -14.34 1.68 -16.49
N VAL A 109 -14.79 1.78 -17.75
CA VAL A 109 -15.51 2.95 -18.26
C VAL A 109 -16.85 2.51 -18.85
N ALA A 110 -17.94 3.09 -18.36
CA ALA A 110 -19.29 2.87 -18.86
C ALA A 110 -19.61 3.85 -20.00
N THR A 111 -19.34 3.43 -21.23
CA THR A 111 -19.75 4.19 -22.44
C THR A 111 -20.27 3.23 -23.51
N HIS A 112 -20.32 3.66 -24.77
CA HIS A 112 -20.81 2.87 -25.90
C HIS A 112 -19.68 2.18 -26.67
N GLU A 113 -20.02 1.06 -27.32
CA GLU A 113 -19.12 0.40 -28.26
C GLU A 113 -18.82 1.32 -29.45
N GLY A 114 -17.54 1.39 -29.84
CA GLY A 114 -17.10 2.21 -30.97
C GLY A 114 -16.67 3.63 -30.61
N ASP A 115 -16.65 4.00 -29.32
CA ASP A 115 -16.05 5.25 -28.85
C ASP A 115 -14.57 5.32 -29.30
N ARG A 116 -14.29 6.27 -30.19
CA ARG A 116 -12.96 6.43 -30.79
C ARG A 116 -11.99 7.11 -29.83
N ARG A 117 -12.48 8.01 -28.97
CA ARG A 117 -11.66 8.65 -27.94
C ARG A 117 -11.21 7.66 -26.89
N LEU A 118 -12.13 6.82 -26.40
CA LEU A 118 -11.79 5.76 -25.45
C LEU A 118 -10.75 4.81 -26.04
N THR A 119 -10.88 4.47 -27.31
CA THR A 119 -9.91 3.62 -28.01
C THR A 119 -8.53 4.27 -28.07
N ALA A 120 -8.45 5.55 -28.47
CA ALA A 120 -7.20 6.30 -28.55
C ALA A 120 -6.55 6.47 -27.16
N TYR A 121 -7.35 6.84 -26.16
CA TYR A 121 -6.94 6.98 -24.77
C TYR A 121 -6.41 5.66 -24.22
N ARG A 122 -7.15 4.55 -24.38
CA ARG A 122 -6.72 3.20 -23.97
C ARG A 122 -5.35 2.84 -24.53
N ASN A 123 -5.12 3.07 -25.82
CA ASN A 123 -3.84 2.77 -26.46
C ASN A 123 -2.71 3.61 -25.86
N SER A 124 -2.97 4.90 -25.61
CA SER A 124 -1.99 5.81 -24.99
C SER A 124 -1.66 5.38 -23.56
N ILE A 125 -2.67 5.11 -22.74
CA ILE A 125 -2.48 4.72 -21.34
C ILE A 125 -1.79 3.36 -21.20
N SER A 126 -2.17 2.39 -22.04
CA SER A 126 -1.53 1.08 -22.05
C SER A 126 -0.07 1.16 -22.47
N LEU A 127 0.26 1.98 -23.47
CA LEU A 127 1.63 2.19 -23.92
C LEU A 127 2.49 2.92 -22.88
N ASN A 128 1.95 3.99 -22.27
CA ASN A 128 2.71 4.87 -21.41
C ASN A 128 2.84 4.33 -19.98
N PHE A 129 1.78 3.71 -19.44
CA PHE A 129 1.72 3.29 -18.03
C PHE A 129 1.59 1.77 -17.87
N GLY A 130 1.15 1.03 -18.88
CA GLY A 130 0.80 -0.38 -18.74
C GLY A 130 -0.49 -0.63 -17.93
N ILE A 131 -1.33 0.40 -17.78
CA ILE A 131 -2.64 0.32 -17.12
C ILE A 131 -3.69 -0.12 -18.16
N ASP A 132 -4.58 -1.03 -17.77
CA ASP A 132 -5.66 -1.51 -18.65
C ASP A 132 -6.90 -0.60 -18.55
N VAL A 133 -7.25 0.07 -19.64
CA VAL A 133 -8.53 0.80 -19.75
C VAL A 133 -9.55 -0.08 -20.49
N ARG A 134 -10.73 -0.29 -19.89
CA ARG A 134 -11.72 -1.26 -20.37
C ARG A 134 -13.09 -0.61 -20.51
N LEU A 135 -13.71 -0.78 -21.68
CA LEU A 135 -15.16 -0.59 -21.81
C LEU A 135 -15.86 -1.62 -20.94
N PHE A 136 -16.82 -1.20 -20.13
CA PHE A 136 -17.40 -2.05 -19.11
C PHE A 136 -18.88 -1.77 -18.88
N ASN A 137 -19.63 -2.80 -18.49
CA ASN A 137 -21.07 -2.71 -18.24
C ASN A 137 -21.35 -2.99 -16.76
N PHE A 138 -21.86 -1.98 -16.05
CA PHE A 138 -22.17 -2.08 -14.62
C PHE A 138 -23.64 -2.36 -14.32
N ARG A 139 -24.46 -2.74 -15.32
CA ARG A 139 -25.89 -3.05 -15.11
C ARG A 139 -26.14 -4.18 -14.11
N SER A 140 -25.17 -5.08 -13.96
CA SER A 140 -25.20 -6.19 -13.01
C SER A 140 -24.01 -6.06 -12.04
N PRO A 141 -24.19 -5.44 -10.86
CA PRO A 141 -23.09 -5.23 -9.89
C PRO A 141 -22.38 -6.52 -9.49
N VAL A 142 -23.11 -7.63 -9.38
CA VAL A 142 -22.54 -8.95 -9.03
C VAL A 142 -21.64 -9.48 -10.14
N GLU A 143 -22.09 -9.42 -11.40
CA GLU A 143 -21.28 -9.89 -12.54
C GLU A 143 -20.08 -8.98 -12.77
N ALA A 144 -20.27 -7.67 -12.63
CA ALA A 144 -19.23 -6.65 -12.70
C ALA A 144 -18.13 -6.92 -11.66
N ALA A 145 -18.49 -7.03 -10.38
CA ALA A 145 -17.53 -7.34 -9.31
C ALA A 145 -16.79 -8.66 -9.58
N ARG A 146 -17.49 -9.70 -10.02
CA ARG A 146 -16.89 -10.99 -10.38
C ARG A 146 -15.86 -10.84 -11.51
N GLU A 147 -16.18 -10.13 -12.58
CA GLU A 147 -15.24 -9.94 -13.70
C GLU A 147 -14.04 -9.10 -13.31
N MET A 148 -14.24 -8.03 -12.53
CA MET A 148 -13.17 -7.17 -12.01
C MET A 148 -12.22 -7.97 -11.12
N ASN A 149 -12.74 -8.76 -10.18
CA ASN A 149 -11.93 -9.62 -9.32
C ASN A 149 -11.23 -10.74 -10.10
N ALA A 150 -11.90 -11.32 -11.11
CA ALA A 150 -11.26 -12.33 -11.97
C ALA A 150 -10.09 -11.73 -12.79
N TYR A 151 -10.20 -10.47 -13.21
CA TYR A 151 -9.09 -9.76 -13.83
C TYR A 151 -7.90 -9.60 -12.86
N VAL A 152 -8.15 -9.14 -11.64
CA VAL A 152 -7.12 -9.02 -10.60
C VAL A 152 -6.44 -10.36 -10.34
N GLN A 153 -7.22 -11.42 -10.09
CA GLN A 153 -6.69 -12.75 -9.81
C GLN A 153 -5.75 -13.27 -10.92
N ARG A 154 -6.11 -13.06 -12.20
CA ARG A 154 -5.23 -13.45 -13.32
C ARG A 154 -3.91 -12.68 -13.33
N ARG A 155 -3.94 -11.39 -13.00
CA ARG A 155 -2.75 -10.51 -12.98
C ARG A 155 -1.86 -10.76 -11.77
N THR A 156 -2.44 -11.08 -10.62
CA THR A 156 -1.69 -11.31 -9.37
C THR A 156 -1.35 -12.77 -9.14
N GLY A 157 -1.75 -13.71 -10.01
CA GLY A 157 -1.55 -15.14 -9.77
C GLY A 157 -2.37 -15.64 -8.57
N THR A 158 -3.61 -15.16 -8.42
CA THR A 158 -4.57 -15.50 -7.34
C THR A 158 -4.22 -15.05 -5.92
N LEU A 159 -3.06 -14.41 -5.72
CA LEU A 159 -2.63 -13.84 -4.44
C LEU A 159 -3.61 -12.79 -3.87
N VAL A 160 -4.27 -12.03 -4.74
CA VAL A 160 -5.35 -11.11 -4.36
C VAL A 160 -6.64 -11.61 -5.01
N ARG A 161 -7.55 -12.11 -4.17
CA ARG A 161 -8.79 -12.76 -4.62
C ARG A 161 -9.93 -11.78 -4.85
N GLN A 162 -10.04 -10.77 -3.99
CA GLN A 162 -11.15 -9.84 -3.98
C GLN A 162 -10.64 -8.43 -3.64
N VAL A 163 -10.99 -7.47 -4.49
CA VAL A 163 -10.65 -6.04 -4.33
C VAL A 163 -11.92 -5.21 -4.23
N THR A 164 -12.95 -5.59 -4.99
CA THR A 164 -14.25 -4.92 -5.04
C THR A 164 -15.35 -5.90 -4.70
N SER A 165 -16.41 -5.42 -4.05
CA SER A 165 -17.65 -6.20 -3.84
C SER A 165 -18.78 -5.72 -4.75
N SER A 166 -19.91 -6.44 -4.76
CA SER A 166 -21.14 -5.99 -5.43
C SER A 166 -21.74 -4.77 -4.75
N GLU A 167 -21.59 -4.66 -3.43
CA GLU A 167 -22.09 -3.56 -2.63
C GLU A 167 -21.35 -2.27 -2.99
N ASP A 168 -20.03 -2.33 -3.23
CA ASP A 168 -19.23 -1.20 -3.69
C ASP A 168 -19.78 -0.61 -5.01
N LEU A 169 -20.24 -1.46 -5.92
CA LEU A 169 -20.77 -1.07 -7.23
C LEU A 169 -22.27 -0.73 -7.23
N ALA A 170 -22.98 -1.05 -6.14
CA ALA A 170 -24.40 -0.80 -5.98
C ALA A 170 -24.70 0.50 -5.21
N ARG A 171 -23.66 1.27 -4.82
CA ARG A 171 -23.81 2.56 -4.15
C ARG A 171 -24.33 3.61 -5.12
N GLY A 172 -25.66 3.71 -5.26
CA GLY A 172 -26.32 4.75 -6.04
C GLY A 172 -26.62 4.36 -7.49
N GLU A 173 -26.40 5.29 -8.42
CA GLU A 173 -26.54 5.04 -9.86
C GLU A 173 -25.39 4.17 -10.38
N SER A 174 -25.58 3.50 -11.51
CA SER A 174 -24.52 2.69 -12.11
C SER A 174 -23.27 3.55 -12.38
N PRO A 175 -22.08 3.09 -11.98
CA PRO A 175 -20.87 3.90 -12.05
C PRO A 175 -20.49 4.21 -13.50
N GLY A 176 -20.07 5.45 -13.75
CA GLY A 176 -19.50 5.91 -15.01
C GLY A 176 -18.04 5.46 -15.16
N ILE A 177 -17.25 5.63 -14.10
CA ILE A 177 -15.88 5.11 -14.01
C ILE A 177 -15.68 4.36 -12.69
N ALA A 178 -15.15 3.15 -12.79
CA ALA A 178 -14.70 2.36 -11.64
C ALA A 178 -13.22 2.02 -11.80
N ILE A 179 -12.47 2.01 -10.70
CA ILE A 179 -11.02 1.80 -10.71
C ILE A 179 -10.65 0.70 -9.73
N THR A 180 -9.76 -0.19 -10.17
CA THR A 180 -9.02 -1.09 -9.28
C THR A 180 -7.52 -0.93 -9.50
N ASN A 181 -6.76 -0.79 -8.43
CA ASN A 181 -5.30 -0.78 -8.49
C ASN A 181 -4.71 -1.68 -7.41
N VAL A 182 -3.95 -2.68 -7.84
CA VAL A 182 -3.38 -3.70 -6.97
C VAL A 182 -1.88 -3.76 -7.10
N ALA A 183 -1.17 -3.82 -5.96
CA ALA A 183 0.27 -4.01 -5.90
C ALA A 183 0.64 -5.19 -5.01
N VAL A 184 1.41 -6.13 -5.56
CA VAL A 184 1.96 -7.26 -4.80
C VAL A 184 3.46 -7.26 -4.94
N LEU A 185 4.16 -7.06 -3.82
CA LEU A 185 5.62 -7.13 -3.77
C LEU A 185 6.04 -8.51 -3.25
N GLN A 186 6.90 -9.20 -3.98
CA GLN A 186 7.34 -10.55 -3.62
C GLN A 186 8.75 -10.88 -4.13
N GLY A 187 9.39 -11.87 -3.51
CA GLY A 187 10.71 -12.35 -3.93
C GLY A 187 11.84 -11.39 -3.56
N VAL A 188 11.62 -10.51 -2.58
CA VAL A 188 12.61 -9.52 -2.16
C VAL A 188 13.38 -10.05 -0.96
N ALA A 189 14.57 -10.62 -1.18
CA ALA A 189 15.37 -11.21 -0.11
C ALA A 189 16.09 -10.16 0.75
N TRP A 190 16.18 -10.40 2.06
CA TRP A 190 17.02 -9.63 2.96
C TRP A 190 18.48 -9.74 2.54
N ARG A 191 19.26 -8.66 2.71
CA ARG A 191 20.72 -8.75 2.56
C ARG A 191 21.34 -9.66 3.61
N VAL A 192 20.83 -9.56 4.84
CA VAL A 192 21.20 -10.43 5.97
C VAL A 192 19.91 -11.08 6.49
N PRO A 193 19.67 -12.37 6.19
CA PRO A 193 18.48 -13.09 6.65
C PRO A 193 18.42 -13.26 8.17
N PHE A 194 17.23 -13.55 8.70
CA PHE A 194 16.99 -13.81 10.12
C PHE A 194 17.14 -15.31 10.44
N PRO A 195 18.22 -15.76 11.09
CA PRO A 195 18.49 -17.19 11.28
C PRO A 195 17.56 -17.86 12.32
N LYS A 196 16.86 -17.09 13.15
CA LYS A 196 16.05 -17.62 14.25
C LYS A 196 14.60 -17.16 14.14
N LEU A 197 13.69 -18.04 14.57
CA LEU A 197 12.28 -17.77 14.78
C LEU A 197 11.94 -18.13 16.23
N LEU A 198 11.35 -17.20 16.98
CA LEU A 198 11.02 -17.36 18.39
C LEU A 198 9.62 -16.85 18.67
N GLN A 199 8.86 -17.63 19.42
CA GLN A 199 7.55 -17.22 19.91
C GLN A 199 7.70 -16.12 20.98
N GLY A 200 6.83 -15.13 20.95
CA GLY A 200 6.84 -14.00 21.87
C GLY A 200 5.48 -13.36 22.07
N VAL A 201 5.48 -12.25 22.78
CA VAL A 201 4.30 -11.39 22.98
C VAL A 201 4.53 -10.11 22.22
N PHE A 202 3.59 -9.74 21.36
CA PHE A 202 3.52 -8.42 20.75
C PHE A 202 2.57 -7.55 21.59
N TYR A 203 2.98 -6.32 21.88
CA TYR A 203 2.16 -5.36 22.61
C TYR A 203 1.67 -4.32 21.61
N GLY A 204 0.37 -4.36 21.29
CA GLY A 204 -0.31 -3.35 20.48
C GLY A 204 -1.20 -2.47 21.35
N GLU A 205 -1.80 -1.46 20.75
CA GLU A 205 -2.86 -0.67 21.36
C GLU A 205 -4.22 -1.27 20.97
N GLY A 206 -5.15 -1.37 21.92
CA GLY A 206 -6.52 -1.85 21.69
C GLY A 206 -7.48 -0.72 21.34
N GLU A 207 -8.75 -1.07 21.09
CA GLU A 207 -9.82 -0.14 20.63
C GLU A 207 -10.07 1.08 21.54
N HIS A 208 -9.54 1.10 22.77
CA HIS A 208 -9.70 2.19 23.74
C HIS A 208 -8.37 2.74 24.30
N GLY A 209 -7.25 2.52 23.60
CA GLY A 209 -5.93 2.94 24.09
C GLY A 209 -5.31 2.00 25.13
N GLU A 210 -6.01 0.90 25.42
CA GLU A 210 -5.56 -0.13 26.37
C GLU A 210 -4.40 -0.92 25.75
N ALA A 211 -3.36 -1.22 26.52
CA ALA A 211 -2.31 -2.12 26.05
C ALA A 211 -2.89 -3.53 25.77
N HIS A 212 -2.82 -3.98 24.52
CA HIS A 212 -3.24 -5.30 24.10
C HIS A 212 -2.03 -6.22 23.91
N ALA A 213 -1.87 -7.19 24.82
CA ALA A 213 -0.83 -8.21 24.72
C ALA A 213 -1.31 -9.38 23.87
N GLN A 214 -0.61 -9.62 22.75
CA GLN A 214 -0.86 -10.74 21.86
C GLN A 214 0.26 -11.79 22.01
N PRO A 215 0.03 -12.87 22.78
CA PRO A 215 0.99 -13.97 22.89
C PRO A 215 1.02 -14.84 21.64
N GLY A 216 2.11 -15.59 21.47
CA GLY A 216 2.26 -16.57 20.40
C GLY A 216 2.67 -15.98 19.06
N VAL A 217 3.17 -14.74 19.05
CA VAL A 217 3.65 -14.08 17.83
C VAL A 217 5.03 -14.61 17.48
N ASP A 218 5.21 -15.01 16.22
CA ASP A 218 6.50 -15.39 15.68
C ASP A 218 7.39 -14.16 15.49
N PHE A 219 8.52 -14.13 16.20
CA PHE A 219 9.55 -13.11 16.03
C PHE A 219 10.77 -13.68 15.33
N MET A 220 11.19 -13.01 14.28
CA MET A 220 12.43 -13.24 13.58
C MET A 220 13.55 -12.52 14.33
N GLU A 221 14.67 -13.20 14.57
CA GLU A 221 15.78 -12.65 15.33
C GLU A 221 17.10 -12.76 14.57
N VAL A 222 17.87 -11.67 14.57
CA VAL A 222 19.22 -11.61 14.03
C VAL A 222 20.10 -10.68 14.86
N THR A 223 21.39 -11.02 14.97
CA THR A 223 22.40 -10.10 15.51
C THR A 223 23.37 -9.74 14.40
N VAL A 224 23.42 -8.46 14.03
CA VAL A 224 24.19 -7.95 12.89
C VAL A 224 25.13 -6.85 13.31
N ASP A 225 26.21 -6.63 12.56
CA ASP A 225 27.03 -5.45 12.76
C ASP A 225 26.25 -4.20 12.36
N LYS A 226 26.40 -3.11 13.11
CA LYS A 226 25.72 -1.83 12.83
C LYS A 226 26.04 -1.29 11.43
N SER A 227 27.16 -1.66 10.82
CA SER A 227 27.46 -1.30 9.43
C SER A 227 26.53 -1.98 8.41
N GLU A 228 25.93 -3.12 8.75
CA GLU A 228 25.05 -3.88 7.87
C GLU A 228 23.62 -3.30 7.79
N VAL A 229 23.21 -2.57 8.82
CA VAL A 229 21.87 -1.97 8.92
C VAL A 229 22.00 -0.47 9.14
N GLY A 230 20.90 0.28 9.08
CA GLY A 230 20.89 1.69 9.52
C GLY A 230 20.06 1.78 10.77
N PHE A 231 20.57 2.41 11.82
CA PHE A 231 19.82 2.52 13.06
C PHE A 231 20.10 3.86 13.71
N GLU A 232 19.04 4.62 13.97
CA GLU A 232 19.10 5.96 14.54
C GLU A 232 17.99 6.16 15.56
N PHE A 233 18.28 6.92 16.59
CA PHE A 233 17.26 7.54 17.44
C PHE A 233 17.03 8.98 16.96
N LEU A 234 15.79 9.30 16.62
CA LEU A 234 15.32 10.61 16.22
C LEU A 234 14.42 11.21 17.30
N ASP A 235 14.05 12.48 17.13
CA ASP A 235 13.16 13.22 18.03
C ASP A 235 13.54 13.06 19.51
N GLU A 236 14.76 13.50 19.84
CA GLU A 236 15.31 13.44 21.21
C GLU A 236 15.34 12.02 21.85
N GLY A 237 15.20 10.97 21.05
CA GLY A 237 15.20 9.58 21.51
C GLY A 237 13.81 8.96 21.64
N SER A 238 12.75 9.68 21.30
CA SER A 238 11.38 9.19 21.32
C SER A 238 11.09 8.20 20.19
N ILE A 239 11.82 8.27 19.06
CA ILE A 239 11.58 7.45 17.87
C ILE A 239 12.85 6.72 17.46
N ALA A 240 12.77 5.40 17.28
CA ALA A 240 13.81 4.59 16.66
C ALA A 240 13.50 4.36 15.17
N VAL A 241 14.47 4.61 14.29
CA VAL A 241 14.36 4.31 12.85
C VAL A 241 15.40 3.27 12.46
N LEU A 242 14.94 2.11 12.00
CA LEU A 242 15.75 0.99 11.54
C LEU A 242 15.59 0.82 10.03
N ARG A 243 16.69 0.93 9.28
CA ARG A 243 16.79 0.59 7.86
C ARG A 243 17.40 -0.81 7.69
N ILE A 244 16.60 -1.74 7.19
CA ILE A 244 17.01 -3.12 6.88
C ILE A 244 17.16 -3.26 5.35
N PRO A 245 18.39 -3.38 4.82
CA PRO A 245 18.59 -3.51 3.38
C PRO A 245 18.14 -4.87 2.84
N PHE A 246 17.59 -4.86 1.63
CA PHE A 246 17.42 -6.06 0.83
C PHE A 246 18.69 -6.36 0.02
N MET A 247 18.73 -7.53 -0.63
CA MET A 247 19.81 -7.93 -1.53
C MET A 247 20.03 -6.91 -2.65
N ASP A 248 18.95 -6.36 -3.22
CA ASP A 248 19.08 -5.19 -4.09
C ASP A 248 19.38 -3.95 -3.22
N PRO A 249 20.55 -3.31 -3.38
CA PRO A 249 20.96 -2.18 -2.55
C PRO A 249 20.07 -0.94 -2.70
N ARG A 250 19.25 -0.86 -3.76
CA ARG A 250 18.27 0.21 -3.99
C ARG A 250 17.02 0.04 -3.12
N LEU A 251 16.76 -1.16 -2.62
CA LEU A 251 15.60 -1.47 -1.81
C LEU A 251 15.99 -1.62 -0.34
N ALA A 252 15.14 -1.11 0.56
CA ALA A 252 15.24 -1.35 1.99
C ALA A 252 13.86 -1.28 2.63
N MET A 253 13.69 -1.98 3.74
CA MET A 253 12.58 -1.74 4.65
C MET A 253 13.01 -0.73 5.71
N PHE A 254 12.18 0.28 5.95
CA PHE A 254 12.31 1.17 7.09
C PHE A 254 11.27 0.77 8.13
N VAL A 255 11.72 0.56 9.36
CA VAL A 255 10.87 0.32 10.53
C VAL A 255 11.01 1.54 11.42
N ILE A 256 9.91 2.27 11.58
CA ILE A 256 9.81 3.42 12.47
C ILE A 256 9.07 2.94 13.71
N MET A 257 9.74 3.04 14.85
CA MET A 257 9.25 2.50 16.11
C MET A 257 9.31 3.61 17.17
N PRO A 258 8.16 4.23 17.47
CA PRO A 258 8.03 5.08 18.65
C PRO A 258 8.35 4.27 19.91
N THR A 259 8.95 4.92 20.90
CA THR A 259 9.10 4.36 22.24
C THR A 259 7.74 4.26 22.93
N GLU A 260 7.64 3.42 23.97
CA GLU A 260 6.39 3.09 24.68
C GLU A 260 5.56 4.31 25.10
N ASN A 261 6.22 5.40 25.51
CA ASN A 261 5.55 6.62 25.98
C ASN A 261 5.25 7.64 24.88
N SER A 262 5.55 7.32 23.61
CA SER A 262 5.46 8.26 22.48
C SER A 262 4.53 7.79 21.36
N PHE A 263 3.97 6.59 21.46
CA PHE A 263 3.16 6.02 20.38
C PHE A 263 1.90 6.85 20.09
N SER A 264 1.12 7.23 21.12
CA SER A 264 -0.12 8.00 20.91
C SER A 264 0.16 9.36 20.28
N ASN A 265 1.18 10.08 20.77
CA ASN A 265 1.61 11.35 20.18
C ASN A 265 2.09 11.17 18.73
N PHE A 266 2.86 10.12 18.46
CA PHE A 266 3.31 9.80 17.10
C PHE A 266 2.12 9.49 16.18
N ALA A 267 1.12 8.74 16.65
CA ALA A 267 -0.07 8.41 15.88
C ALA A 267 -0.88 9.68 15.56
N GLU A 268 -1.11 10.55 16.55
CA GLU A 268 -1.73 11.87 16.36
C GLU A 268 -0.95 12.74 15.38
N GLU A 269 0.38 12.77 15.47
CA GLU A 269 1.20 13.56 14.57
C GLU A 269 1.17 13.01 13.13
N VAL A 270 1.22 11.69 12.94
CA VAL A 270 1.08 11.06 11.61
C VAL A 270 -0.24 11.48 10.93
N LEU A 271 -1.30 11.62 11.70
CA LEU A 271 -2.59 12.13 11.24
C LEU A 271 -2.47 13.62 10.90
N ASP A 272 -2.06 14.45 11.86
CA ASP A 272 -2.07 15.91 11.72
C ASP A 272 -1.20 16.43 10.56
N VAL A 273 0.02 15.92 10.40
CA VAL A 273 0.95 16.33 9.33
C VAL A 273 0.86 15.46 8.06
N GLY A 274 -0.15 14.60 7.96
CA GLY A 274 -0.53 13.95 6.71
C GLY A 274 0.58 13.08 6.09
N GLY A 275 1.18 12.19 6.89
CA GLY A 275 2.21 11.25 6.45
C GLY A 275 3.60 11.85 6.22
N THR A 276 3.74 13.17 6.02
CA THR A 276 5.03 13.84 5.75
C THR A 276 6.08 13.62 6.84
N LEU A 277 5.62 13.41 8.08
CA LEU A 277 6.46 13.00 9.21
C LEU A 277 7.27 11.74 8.91
N ILE A 278 6.66 10.72 8.30
CA ILE A 278 7.32 9.45 7.99
C ILE A 278 8.50 9.69 7.04
N ASP A 279 8.29 10.49 6.02
CA ASP A 279 9.31 10.81 5.02
C ASP A 279 10.43 11.69 5.59
N ASP A 280 10.09 12.65 6.45
CA ASP A 280 11.07 13.46 7.16
C ASP A 280 11.93 12.62 8.11
N LEU A 281 11.33 11.66 8.84
CA LEU A 281 12.06 10.72 9.69
C LEU A 281 13.00 9.83 8.87
N ILE A 282 12.54 9.29 7.75
CA ILE A 282 13.37 8.52 6.82
C ILE A 282 14.52 9.38 6.27
N GLY A 283 14.21 10.60 5.83
CA GLY A 283 15.18 11.55 5.29
C GLY A 283 16.26 11.91 6.31
N GLN A 284 15.87 12.21 7.55
CA GLN A 284 16.79 12.47 8.66
C GLN A 284 17.66 11.26 8.97
N ALA A 285 17.09 10.06 9.06
CA ALA A 285 17.84 8.83 9.32
C ALA A 285 18.87 8.55 8.21
N VAL A 286 18.50 8.76 6.96
CA VAL A 286 19.42 8.63 5.81
C VAL A 286 20.54 9.67 5.92
N VAL A 287 20.21 10.96 6.09
CA VAL A 287 21.20 12.05 6.15
C VAL A 287 22.19 11.86 7.30
N ARG A 288 21.72 11.52 8.50
CA ARG A 288 22.59 11.28 9.67
C ARG A 288 23.59 10.17 9.39
N ARG A 289 23.12 9.03 8.88
CA ARG A 289 24.00 7.93 8.48
C ARG A 289 25.05 8.34 7.45
N TRP A 290 24.65 9.10 6.43
CA TRP A 290 25.59 9.62 5.42
C TRP A 290 26.66 10.52 6.04
N GLN A 291 26.27 11.40 6.98
CA GLN A 291 27.20 12.26 7.70
C GLN A 291 28.16 11.47 8.59
N GLU A 292 27.67 10.45 9.28
CA GLU A 292 28.50 9.57 10.13
C GLU A 292 29.50 8.76 9.32
N THR A 293 29.06 8.20 8.19
CA THR A 293 29.93 7.46 7.26
C THR A 293 31.06 8.34 6.72
N ARG A 294 30.81 9.64 6.51
CA ARG A 294 31.83 10.61 6.09
C ARG A 294 32.74 11.07 7.24
N ARG A 295 32.21 11.18 8.46
CA ARG A 295 32.97 11.64 9.64
C ARG A 295 33.85 10.56 10.27
N ARG A 296 33.62 9.27 9.98
CA ARG A 296 34.38 8.16 10.56
C ARG A 296 34.91 7.18 9.50
N ARG A 297 36.24 7.15 9.33
CA ARG A 297 37.00 5.93 8.92
C ARG A 297 37.09 4.88 10.05
N ARG A 298 36.34 5.06 11.15
CA ARG A 298 36.19 4.07 12.21
C ARG A 298 34.83 3.42 12.04
N HIS A 299 34.84 2.17 11.58
CA HIS A 299 33.68 1.29 11.66
C HIS A 299 33.02 1.46 13.03
N GLU A 300 31.71 1.67 13.06
CA GLU A 300 30.98 1.55 14.32
C GLU A 300 31.08 0.09 14.76
N HIS A 301 32.04 -0.19 15.64
CA HIS A 301 32.17 -1.49 16.28
C HIS A 301 31.00 -1.63 17.25
N GLY A 302 29.93 -2.26 16.80
CA GLY A 302 28.75 -2.52 17.60
C GLY A 302 27.88 -3.54 16.89
N LYS A 303 27.34 -4.47 17.68
CA LYS A 303 26.33 -5.39 17.21
C LYS A 303 24.95 -4.85 17.57
N LEU A 304 24.02 -4.91 16.64
CA LEU A 304 22.62 -4.65 16.87
C LEU A 304 21.88 -5.98 16.92
N HIS A 305 21.09 -6.16 17.98
CA HIS A 305 20.17 -7.27 18.10
C HIS A 305 18.80 -6.82 17.62
N ILE A 306 18.30 -7.43 16.55
CA ILE A 306 17.03 -7.07 15.91
C ILE A 306 16.06 -8.20 16.15
N ARG A 307 14.88 -7.85 16.67
CA ARG A 307 13.73 -8.73 16.83
C ARG A 307 12.55 -8.09 16.11
N LEU A 308 12.06 -8.73 15.04
CA LEU A 308 10.97 -8.23 14.21
C LEU A 308 9.88 -9.30 14.11
N PRO A 309 8.59 -8.98 14.30
CA PRO A 309 7.54 -9.97 14.08
C PRO A 309 7.56 -10.43 12.61
N ARG A 310 7.30 -11.72 12.40
CA ARG A 310 6.85 -12.22 11.10
C ARG A 310 5.41 -11.74 10.93
N PHE A 311 5.08 -11.15 9.78
CA PHE A 311 3.72 -10.66 9.56
C PHE A 311 3.33 -10.72 8.09
N ARG A 312 2.03 -10.85 7.87
CA ARG A 312 1.40 -10.76 6.56
C ARG A 312 0.26 -9.77 6.67
N VAL A 313 0.23 -8.79 5.77
CA VAL A 313 -0.89 -7.85 5.64
C VAL A 313 -1.59 -8.17 4.32
N LEU A 314 -2.84 -8.61 4.45
CA LEU A 314 -3.73 -8.89 3.33
C LEU A 314 -4.71 -7.70 3.16
N PRO A 315 -5.26 -7.49 1.96
CA PRO A 315 -6.49 -6.71 1.82
C PRO A 315 -7.55 -7.31 2.76
N GLY A 316 -8.27 -6.46 3.50
CA GLY A 316 -9.18 -6.90 4.56
C GLY A 316 -10.32 -7.80 4.06
N GLU A 317 -11.08 -8.41 4.99
CA GLU A 317 -12.23 -9.29 4.67
C GLU A 317 -13.34 -8.59 3.87
N GLN A 318 -13.36 -7.26 3.86
CA GLN A 318 -14.30 -6.40 3.10
C GLN A 318 -13.75 -5.96 1.73
N GLY A 319 -12.57 -6.44 1.31
CA GLY A 319 -11.90 -6.03 0.07
C GLY A 319 -10.83 -4.95 0.26
N GLY A 320 -10.53 -4.21 -0.80
CA GLY A 320 -9.48 -3.18 -0.81
C GLY A 320 -9.78 -1.96 0.08
N LEU A 321 -8.83 -1.03 0.13
CA LEU A 321 -9.04 0.33 0.64
C LEU A 321 -9.90 1.13 -0.37
N ASP A 322 -10.84 1.93 0.12
CA ASP A 322 -11.57 2.89 -0.71
C ASP A 322 -10.73 4.15 -0.79
N LEU A 323 -10.26 4.51 -1.98
CA LEU A 323 -9.48 5.74 -2.17
C LEU A 323 -10.39 6.96 -2.43
N LEU A 324 -11.69 6.75 -2.67
CA LEU A 324 -12.62 7.88 -2.83
C LEU A 324 -12.85 8.63 -1.52
N SER A 325 -12.75 7.96 -0.37
CA SER A 325 -12.82 8.62 0.94
C SER A 325 -11.67 9.60 1.19
N SER A 326 -10.60 9.52 0.40
CA SER A 326 -9.45 10.44 0.47
C SER A 326 -9.55 11.62 -0.51
N VAL A 327 -10.51 11.63 -1.44
CA VAL A 327 -10.57 12.63 -2.54
C VAL A 327 -10.73 14.06 -2.03
N ASP A 328 -11.56 14.26 -0.99
CA ASP A 328 -11.82 15.57 -0.40
C ASP A 328 -10.55 16.13 0.28
N PHE A 329 -9.82 15.28 1.00
CA PHE A 329 -8.52 15.62 1.60
C PHE A 329 -7.44 15.95 0.56
N LEU A 330 -7.57 15.42 -0.65
CA LEU A 330 -6.67 15.68 -1.77
C LEU A 330 -7.14 16.86 -2.65
N HIS A 331 -8.27 17.50 -2.30
CA HIS A 331 -8.88 18.59 -3.08
C HIS A 331 -9.16 18.20 -4.54
N LEU A 332 -9.66 16.98 -4.75
CA LEU A 332 -10.01 16.42 -6.05
C LEU A 332 -11.55 16.40 -6.26
N ASP A 333 -12.25 17.43 -5.77
CA ASP A 333 -13.72 17.47 -5.69
C ASP A 333 -14.43 17.22 -7.03
N HIS A 334 -13.86 17.69 -8.15
CA HIS A 334 -14.49 17.52 -9.46
C HIS A 334 -14.36 16.08 -9.97
N LEU A 335 -13.48 15.25 -9.43
CA LEU A 335 -13.28 13.87 -9.87
C LEU A 335 -14.52 12.98 -9.63
N THR A 336 -15.28 13.27 -8.57
CA THR A 336 -16.45 12.49 -8.12
C THR A 336 -17.78 13.22 -8.31
N SER A 337 -17.77 14.53 -8.56
CA SER A 337 -18.99 15.35 -8.65
C SER A 337 -19.28 15.87 -10.07
N ASN A 338 -18.42 16.75 -10.60
CA ASN A 338 -18.58 17.44 -11.88
C ASN A 338 -17.35 17.20 -12.77
N ALA A 339 -17.06 15.93 -13.04
CA ALA A 339 -15.86 15.54 -13.77
C ALA A 339 -15.97 15.89 -15.26
N ASP A 340 -14.86 16.35 -15.83
CA ASP A 340 -14.70 16.52 -17.27
C ASP A 340 -13.63 15.55 -17.79
N PHE A 341 -14.07 14.35 -18.18
CA PHE A 341 -13.24 13.34 -18.83
C PHE A 341 -13.40 13.36 -20.36
N SER A 342 -13.66 14.53 -20.95
CA SER A 342 -13.89 14.68 -22.40
C SER A 342 -12.71 14.24 -23.30
N ARG A 343 -11.50 14.07 -22.75
CA ARG A 343 -10.35 13.50 -23.49
C ARG A 343 -10.31 11.98 -23.42
N LEU A 344 -10.96 11.39 -22.43
CA LEU A 344 -11.07 9.95 -22.25
C LEU A 344 -12.15 9.35 -23.15
N SER A 345 -13.33 9.97 -23.24
CA SER A 345 -14.49 9.43 -23.97
C SER A 345 -15.29 10.54 -24.65
N ASP A 346 -16.01 10.20 -25.72
CA ASP A 346 -16.99 11.09 -26.36
C ASP A 346 -18.13 11.49 -25.40
N GLU A 347 -18.42 10.65 -24.40
CA GLU A 347 -19.39 10.90 -23.32
C GLU A 347 -18.74 11.45 -22.05
N GLY A 348 -17.48 11.87 -22.12
CA GLY A 348 -16.64 12.19 -20.96
C GLY A 348 -17.17 13.27 -20.00
N GLN A 349 -18.11 14.12 -20.43
CA GLN A 349 -18.78 15.09 -19.54
C GLN A 349 -19.85 14.48 -18.64
N ARG A 350 -20.23 13.22 -18.87
CA ARG A 350 -21.15 12.44 -18.03
C ARG A 350 -20.43 11.41 -17.16
N LEU A 351 -19.14 11.23 -17.39
CA LEU A 351 -18.32 10.29 -16.66
C LEU A 351 -17.73 10.98 -15.45
N LYS A 352 -17.76 10.29 -14.31
CA LYS A 352 -17.06 10.64 -13.07
C LYS A 352 -16.53 9.36 -12.45
N VAL A 353 -15.59 9.49 -11.51
CA VAL A 353 -15.10 8.35 -10.76
C VAL A 353 -16.07 8.08 -9.62
N ASP A 354 -16.78 6.96 -9.73
CA ASP A 354 -17.79 6.54 -8.75
C ASP A 354 -17.26 5.47 -7.80
N MET A 355 -16.16 4.81 -8.17
CA MET A 355 -15.50 3.83 -7.31
C MET A 355 -13.99 3.79 -7.55
N TRP A 356 -13.21 3.75 -6.47
CA TRP A 356 -11.77 3.52 -6.55
C TRP A 356 -11.28 2.62 -5.42
N ARG A 357 -10.99 1.36 -5.76
CA ARG A 357 -10.54 0.35 -4.79
C ARG A 357 -9.07 0.01 -4.97
N HIS A 358 -8.30 0.15 -3.88
CA HIS A 358 -6.89 -0.20 -3.84
C HIS A 358 -6.65 -1.46 -3.02
N ALA A 359 -5.77 -2.35 -3.47
CA ALA A 359 -5.33 -3.48 -2.65
C ALA A 359 -3.81 -3.64 -2.73
N SER A 360 -3.19 -3.91 -1.58
CA SER A 360 -1.78 -4.31 -1.55
C SER A 360 -1.60 -5.54 -0.68
N LEU A 361 -0.53 -6.28 -0.93
CA LEU A 361 -0.17 -7.45 -0.14
C LEU A 361 1.33 -7.45 0.13
N ILE A 362 1.67 -7.67 1.40
CA ILE A 362 3.05 -7.93 1.84
C ILE A 362 3.07 -9.12 2.80
N ASP A 363 4.06 -10.00 2.62
CA ASP A 363 4.33 -11.13 3.50
C ASP A 363 5.81 -11.13 3.87
N VAL A 364 6.09 -10.88 5.14
CA VAL A 364 7.43 -10.62 5.65
C VAL A 364 7.87 -11.80 6.50
N ASP A 365 8.92 -12.50 6.05
CA ASP A 365 9.50 -13.67 6.70
C ASP A 365 11.03 -13.56 6.89
N GLN A 366 11.63 -14.63 7.41
CA GLN A 366 13.04 -14.68 7.76
C GLN A 366 13.99 -14.48 6.58
N ARG A 367 13.50 -14.71 5.35
CA ARG A 367 14.25 -14.64 4.10
C ARG A 367 14.03 -13.30 3.40
N GLY A 368 12.89 -12.64 3.59
CA GLY A 368 12.59 -11.39 2.93
C GLY A 368 11.10 -11.05 2.92
N ILE A 369 10.68 -10.39 1.84
CA ILE A 369 9.27 -10.32 1.44
C ILE A 369 9.00 -11.52 0.53
N MET A 370 8.52 -12.61 1.11
CA MET A 370 8.32 -13.89 0.45
C MET A 370 6.85 -14.29 0.54
N ILE A 371 6.19 -14.39 -0.60
CA ILE A 371 4.82 -14.90 -0.66
C ILE A 371 4.91 -16.39 -0.99
N THR A 372 4.50 -17.23 -0.06
CA THR A 372 4.33 -18.67 -0.31
C THR A 372 2.86 -18.94 -0.62
N ASP A 373 2.59 -19.67 -1.71
CA ASP A 373 1.25 -20.11 -2.16
C ASP A 373 0.56 -21.11 -1.21
N ASP A 374 0.98 -21.18 0.06
CA ASP A 374 0.48 -22.15 1.01
C ASP A 374 -0.86 -21.66 1.61
N ASP A 375 -1.94 -21.92 0.89
CA ASP A 375 -3.32 -22.01 1.40
C ASP A 375 -3.43 -23.23 2.33
N GLY A 376 -2.71 -23.21 3.46
CA GLY A 376 -2.49 -24.43 4.22
C GLY A 376 -2.15 -24.34 5.70
N ASP A 377 -2.29 -23.19 6.38
CA ASP A 377 -2.51 -23.23 7.84
C ASP A 377 -2.98 -21.88 8.42
N ASP A 378 -4.16 -21.91 9.06
CA ASP A 378 -4.75 -20.77 9.78
C ASP A 378 -4.23 -20.78 11.22
N SER A 379 -2.99 -20.35 11.43
CA SER A 379 -2.44 -20.09 12.77
C SER A 379 -1.30 -19.08 12.75
N GLY A 380 -1.62 -17.81 12.49
CA GLY A 380 -0.62 -16.74 12.60
C GLY A 380 -1.00 -15.39 11.98
N SER A 381 -2.19 -15.27 11.38
CA SER A 381 -2.69 -13.96 10.98
C SER A 381 -3.01 -13.15 12.25
N LEU A 382 -2.43 -11.95 12.35
CA LEU A 382 -2.78 -10.94 13.34
C LEU A 382 -4.24 -10.52 13.09
N ARG A 383 -5.19 -11.29 13.63
CA ARG A 383 -6.64 -11.04 13.53
C ARG A 383 -7.16 -10.57 14.89
N LEU A 384 -7.54 -9.30 14.98
CA LEU A 384 -8.40 -8.80 16.06
C LEU A 384 -9.81 -9.38 15.86
N ARG A 385 -10.17 -10.40 16.64
CA ARG A 385 -11.53 -10.95 16.67
C ARG A 385 -12.43 -10.03 17.50
N ARG A 386 -13.40 -9.36 16.86
CA ARG A 386 -14.54 -8.74 17.55
C ARG A 386 -15.35 -9.83 18.26
N ARG A 387 -15.45 -9.76 19.60
CA ARG A 387 -16.44 -10.54 20.37
C ARG A 387 -17.72 -9.72 20.49
N SER A 388 -18.78 -10.18 19.84
CA SER A 388 -20.15 -9.75 20.09
C SER A 388 -20.69 -10.45 21.34
N ASP A 389 -20.61 -9.80 22.49
CA ASP A 389 -21.30 -10.25 23.70
C ASP A 389 -22.79 -9.87 23.62
N GLY A 390 -23.57 -10.73 22.99
CA GLY A 390 -25.03 -10.75 23.09
C GLY A 390 -25.48 -11.76 24.15
N ARG A 391 -25.51 -11.36 25.42
CA ARG A 391 -26.20 -12.12 26.48
C ARG A 391 -27.71 -11.95 26.32
N SER A 392 -28.39 -12.95 25.75
CA SER A 392 -29.82 -13.17 25.95
C SER A 392 -30.04 -14.16 27.09
N VAL A 393 -30.46 -13.65 28.25
CA VAL A 393 -30.99 -14.46 29.36
C VAL A 393 -32.45 -14.77 29.03
N GLY A 394 -32.76 -16.03 28.72
CA GLY A 394 -34.13 -16.53 28.63
C GLY A 394 -34.63 -17.02 30.00
N PRO A 395 -35.94 -16.90 30.30
CA PRO A 395 -36.50 -17.24 31.59
C PRO A 395 -36.63 -18.76 31.77
N GLY A 396 -36.50 -19.21 33.01
CA GLY A 396 -36.62 -20.60 33.40
C GLY A 396 -38.05 -21.12 33.29
N ASP A 397 -38.17 -22.32 32.73
CA ASP A 397 -39.34 -23.17 32.90
C ASP A 397 -39.15 -24.06 34.13
N GLY A 398 -40.12 -23.97 35.02
CA GLY A 398 -40.27 -24.83 36.18
C GLY A 398 -40.91 -26.18 35.83
N ASP A 399 -40.67 -27.12 36.73
CA ASP A 399 -41.51 -28.26 37.12
C ASP A 399 -42.21 -29.07 36.02
N SER A 400 -41.87 -30.36 35.92
CA SER A 400 -42.52 -31.41 36.71
C SER A 400 -42.30 -32.81 36.13
N SER A 401 -42.10 -33.77 37.04
CA SER A 401 -42.21 -35.25 36.93
C SER A 401 -40.90 -36.03 36.93
#